data_AF-A0A350M276-F1
#
_entry.id   AF-A0A350M276-F1
#
_cell.length_a   1.000
_cell.length_b   1.000
_cell.length_c   1.000
_cell.angle_alpha   90.00
_cell.angle_beta   90.00
_cell.angle_gamma   90.00
#
_symmetry.space_group_name_H-M   'P 1'
#
loop_
_entity.id
_entity.type
_entity.pdbx_description
1 polymer ?
#
loop_
_entity_poly.entity_id
_entity_poly.type
_entity_poly.pdbx_seq_one_letter_code
_entity_poly.pdbx_strand_id
1 'polypeptide(L)' 'MNEKLVSMVTINDLKELEYSESELTPQQRLAIRNFDRFRYKTLTSVKSETKFHKEFQRLLVLANLNSYEEFLKDEYC' A
#
# COMPACT_ATOMS: atom_id res chain seq x y z
N MET A 1 -1.75 -31.69 -10.67
CA MET A 1 -1.90 -30.64 -9.66
C MET A 1 -1.14 -29.42 -10.16
N ASN A 2 -1.85 -28.38 -10.59
CA ASN A 2 -1.20 -27.09 -10.86
C ASN A 2 -1.37 -26.28 -9.58
N GLU A 3 -0.33 -26.24 -8.75
CA GLU A 3 -0.24 -25.25 -7.69
C GLU A 3 -0.20 -23.88 -8.36
N LYS A 4 -1.36 -23.22 -8.40
CA LYS A 4 -1.46 -21.82 -8.80
C LYS A 4 -0.67 -21.06 -7.73
N LEU A 5 0.54 -20.60 -8.07
CA LEU A 5 1.29 -19.64 -7.26
C LEU A 5 0.29 -18.55 -6.85
N VAL A 6 -0.04 -18.49 -5.57
CA VAL A 6 -0.83 -17.39 -5.03
C VAL A 6 0.08 -16.17 -5.15
N SER A 7 -0.11 -15.38 -6.21
CA SER A 7 0.61 -14.14 -6.37
C SER A 7 0.24 -13.24 -5.22
N MET A 8 1.24 -12.81 -4.44
CA MET A 8 1.05 -11.84 -3.38
C MET A 8 0.40 -10.58 -3.98
N VAL A 9 -0.72 -10.15 -3.41
CA VAL A 9 -1.45 -8.96 -3.88
C VAL A 9 -0.96 -7.76 -3.07
N THR A 10 -0.46 -6.74 -3.76
CA THR A 10 0.15 -5.55 -3.15
C THR A 10 -0.82 -4.38 -3.10
N ILE A 11 -0.47 -3.30 -2.40
CA ILE A 11 -1.27 -2.06 -2.45
C ILE A 11 -1.33 -1.48 -3.85
N ASN A 12 -0.25 -1.58 -4.63
CA ASN A 12 -0.26 -1.09 -6.01
C ASN A 12 -1.22 -1.90 -6.88
N ASP A 13 -1.22 -3.24 -6.75
CA ASP A 13 -2.17 -4.10 -7.47
C ASP A 13 -3.62 -3.76 -7.12
N LEU A 14 -3.91 -3.52 -5.83
CA LEU A 14 -5.27 -3.13 -5.42
C LEU A 14 -5.71 -1.78 -6.00
N LYS A 15 -4.78 -0.83 -6.15
CA LYS A 15 -5.08 0.48 -6.75
C LYS A 15 -5.30 0.38 -8.26
N GLU A 16 -4.56 -0.48 -8.95
CA GLU A 16 -4.81 -0.80 -10.35
C GLU A 16 -6.17 -1.48 -10.54
N LEU A 17 -6.53 -2.40 -9.63
CA LEU A 17 -7.85 -3.04 -9.62
C LEU A 17 -8.97 -2.03 -9.39
N GLU A 18 -8.83 -1.12 -8.40
CA GLU A 18 -9.80 -0.05 -8.13
C GLU A 18 -10.00 0.87 -9.34
N TYR A 19 -8.90 1.21 -10.04
CA TYR A 19 -8.95 2.02 -11.26
C TYR A 19 -9.63 1.28 -12.42
N SER A 20 -9.52 -0.03 -12.47
CA SER A 20 -10.15 -0.88 -13.50
C SER A 20 -11.64 -1.16 -13.28
N GLU A 21 -12.28 -0.49 -12.31
CA GLU A 21 -13.67 -0.72 -11.86
C GLU A 21 -13.93 -2.15 -11.33
N SER A 22 -12.88 -2.88 -10.96
CA SER A 22 -13.00 -4.19 -10.34
C SER A 22 -13.42 -4.08 -8.87
N GLU A 23 -14.27 -5.00 -8.41
CA GLU A 23 -14.70 -5.00 -7.01
C GLU A 23 -13.55 -5.39 -6.07
N LEU A 24 -13.25 -4.50 -5.13
CA LEU A 24 -12.41 -4.80 -3.98
C LEU A 24 -13.22 -5.40 -2.83
N THR A 25 -12.62 -6.25 -2.02
CA THR A 25 -13.21 -6.65 -0.75
C THR A 25 -13.14 -5.50 0.28
N PRO A 26 -13.95 -5.52 1.34
CA PRO A 26 -13.83 -4.55 2.42
C PRO A 26 -12.44 -4.49 3.06
N GLN A 27 -11.74 -5.62 3.18
CA GLN A 27 -10.38 -5.67 3.73
C GLN A 27 -9.35 -5.04 2.78
N GLN A 28 -9.46 -5.28 1.48
CA GLN A 28 -8.59 -4.65 0.49
C GLN A 28 -8.75 -3.12 0.47
N ARG A 29 -9.99 -2.62 0.50
CA ARG A 29 -10.27 -1.18 0.67
C ARG A 29 -9.71 -0.63 1.98
N LEU A 30 -9.84 -1.39 3.07
CA LEU A 30 -9.28 -0.99 4.37
C LEU A 30 -7.76 -0.86 4.31
N ALA A 31 -7.06 -1.80 3.68
CA ALA A 31 -5.61 -1.76 3.52
C ALA A 31 -5.14 -0.57 2.68
N ILE A 32 -5.83 -0.26 1.58
CA ILE A 32 -5.56 0.97 0.79
C ILE A 32 -5.68 2.21 1.70
N ARG A 33 -6.78 2.32 2.45
CA ARG A 33 -7.05 3.45 3.32
C ARG A 33 -5.99 3.61 4.42
N ASN A 34 -5.58 2.49 5.02
CA ASN A 34 -4.54 2.48 6.05
C ASN A 34 -3.19 2.92 5.46
N PHE A 35 -2.79 2.37 4.32
CA PHE A 35 -1.56 2.77 3.63
C PHE A 35 -1.59 4.26 3.24
N ASP A 36 -2.70 4.77 2.70
CA ASP A 36 -2.81 6.17 2.31
C ASP A 36 -2.72 7.12 3.51
N ARG A 37 -3.33 6.74 4.64
CA ARG A 37 -3.19 7.47 5.91
C ARG A 37 -1.75 7.47 6.40
N PHE A 38 -1.11 6.30 6.41
CA PHE A 38 0.30 6.17 6.81
C PHE A 38 1.22 7.00 5.91
N ARG A 39 1.03 6.92 4.59
CA ARG A 39 1.77 7.70 3.58
C ARG A 39 1.62 9.19 3.82
N TYR A 40 0.39 9.66 4.03
CA TYR A 40 0.09 11.07 4.30
C TYR A 40 0.77 11.55 5.58
N LYS A 41 0.59 10.84 6.71
CA LYS A 41 1.23 11.17 8.00
C LYS A 41 2.76 11.22 7.86
N THR A 42 3.34 10.24 7.18
CA THR A 42 4.80 10.16 6.97
C THR A 42 5.30 11.36 6.18
N LEU A 43 4.74 11.60 4.99
CA LEU A 43 5.24 12.65 4.10
C LEU A 43 5.03 14.06 4.64
N THR A 44 3.91 14.31 5.34
CA THR A 44 3.62 15.63 5.94
C THR A 44 4.44 15.94 7.18
N SER A 45 4.99 14.92 7.85
CA SER A 45 5.90 15.12 8.99
C SER A 45 7.30 15.59 8.57
N VAL A 46 7.66 15.45 7.29
CA VAL A 46 9.00 15.71 6.80
C VAL A 46 9.14 17.17 6.32
N LYS A 47 10.11 17.90 6.88
CA LYS A 47 10.34 19.33 6.58
C LYS A 47 11.45 19.59 5.55
N SER A 48 12.16 18.55 5.12
CA SER A 48 13.30 18.67 4.19
C SER A 48 12.96 17.95 2.89
N GLU A 49 13.19 18.60 1.76
CA GLU A 49 12.95 18.04 0.43
C GLU A 49 13.73 16.73 0.20
N THR A 50 15.02 16.70 0.55
CA THR A 50 15.83 15.48 0.44
C THR A 50 15.27 14.32 1.27
N LYS A 51 14.81 14.61 2.50
CA LYS A 51 14.17 13.60 3.35
C LYS A 51 12.81 13.18 2.79
N PHE A 52 12.05 14.12 2.22
CA PHE A 52 10.76 13.83 1.61
C PHE A 52 10.94 12.86 0.45
N HIS A 53 11.91 13.11 -0.43
CA HIS A 53 12.19 12.23 -1.56
C HIS A 53 12.56 10.81 -1.10
N LYS A 54 13.39 10.71 -0.05
CA LYS A 54 13.76 9.41 0.54
C LYS A 54 12.55 8.66 1.10
N GLU A 55 11.70 9.32 1.88
CA GLU A 55 10.49 8.69 2.42
C GLU A 55 9.49 8.34 1.33
N PHE A 56 9.36 9.19 0.31
CA PHE A 56 8.52 8.92 -0.85
C PHE A 56 8.95 7.65 -1.58
N GLN A 57 10.24 7.51 -1.87
CA GLN A 57 10.80 6.29 -2.48
C GLN A 57 10.56 5.06 -1.60
N ARG A 58 10.82 5.16 -0.29
CA ARG A 58 10.54 4.08 0.66
C ARG A 58 9.07 3.66 0.61
N LEU A 59 8.13 4.61 0.57
CA LEU A 59 6.70 4.33 0.52
C LEU A 59 6.28 3.66 -0.79
N LEU A 60 6.87 4.04 -1.92
CA LEU A 60 6.66 3.35 -3.20
C LEU A 60 7.13 1.91 -3.15
N VAL A 61 8.32 1.65 -2.58
CA VAL A 61 8.85 0.30 -2.40
C VAL A 61 7.90 -0.52 -1.52
N LEU A 62 7.44 0.04 -0.40
CA LEU A 62 6.51 -0.65 0.50
C LEU A 62 5.21 -1.05 -0.21
N ALA A 63 4.64 -0.15 -1.01
CA ALA A 63 3.39 -0.38 -1.73
C ALA A 63 3.48 -1.47 -2.81
N ASN A 64 4.66 -1.72 -3.37
CA ASN A 64 4.89 -2.65 -4.49
C ASN A 64 5.49 -4.00 -4.05
N LEU A 65 6.11 -4.08 -2.87
CA LEU A 65 6.86 -5.28 -2.46
C LEU A 65 6.29 -5.98 -1.22
N ASN A 66 5.18 -5.50 -0.65
CA ASN A 66 4.53 -6.14 0.51
C ASN A 66 3.09 -6.51 0.20
N SER A 67 2.63 -7.59 0.81
CA SER A 67 1.23 -8.02 0.73
C SER A 67 0.33 -6.93 1.32
N TYR A 68 -0.85 -6.72 0.77
CA TYR A 68 -1.76 -5.69 1.28
C TYR A 68 -2.14 -5.93 2.74
N GLU A 69 -2.14 -7.19 3.19
CA GLU A 69 -2.41 -7.59 4.58
C GLU A 69 -1.42 -6.98 5.58
N GLU A 70 -0.21 -6.62 5.15
CA GLU A 70 0.76 -5.90 5.98
C GLU A 70 0.16 -4.60 6.52
N PHE A 71 -0.60 -3.90 5.68
CA PHE A 71 -1.22 -2.62 5.99
C PHE A 71 -2.53 -2.74 6.76
N LEU A 72 -2.92 -3.95 7.15
CA LEU A 72 -4.00 -4.18 8.11
C LEU A 72 -3.53 -4.18 9.57
N LYS A 73 -2.21 -4.15 9.81
CA LYS A 73 -1.65 -4.06 11.16
C LYS A 73 -1.87 -2.69 11.79
N ASP A 74 -1.91 -2.66 13.12
CA ASP A 74 -2.17 -1.46 13.91
C ASP A 74 -1.21 -0.31 13.64
N GLU A 75 0.05 -0.60 13.29
CA GLU A 75 1.06 0.43 13.00
C GLU A 75 0.73 1.30 11.77
N TYR A 76 -0.16 0.82 10.89
CA TYR A 76 -0.61 1.53 9.69
C TYR A 76 -2.01 2.17 9.86
N CYS A 77 -2.64 2.04 11.03
CA CYS A 77 -3.99 2.55 11.30
C CYS A 77 -4.04 3.99 11.84
#